data_AF-A0A140PUF6-F1
#
_entry.id   AF-A0A140PUF6-F1
#
_cell.length_a   1.000
_cell.length_b   1.000
_cell.length_c   1.000
_cell.angle_alpha   90.00
_cell.angle_beta   90.00
_cell.angle_gamma   90.00
#
_symmetry.space_group_name_H-M   'P 1'
#
loop_
_entity.id
_entity.type
_entity.pdbx_description
1 polymer ?
#
loop_
_entity_poly.entity_id
_entity_poly.type
_entity_poly.pdbx_seq_one_letter_code
_entity_poly.pdbx_strand_id
1 'polypeptide(L)'
;MEFKRPENFEDILKLQKHLDENLNNVRERTLKDIKLSLIAEVIEFNEETPESHKTWKTKPYDKEKELEEFTDIWFFLAQMVNFKLEISDNFVEIKNEITKLFDDRTNLKLIYQPNIENLIMSVLYGNDFQILQNLIIISYNKGYTKDDILNCYWEKWQKNMKRIGKEWN
;
A
#
# COMPACT_ATOMS: atom_id res chain seq x y z
N MET A 1 16.35 -15.66 9.13
CA MET A 1 16.50 -14.22 8.84
C MET A 1 15.91 -13.49 10.02
N GLU A 2 16.63 -12.56 10.63
CA GLU A 2 16.07 -11.73 11.70
C GLU A 2 15.38 -10.53 11.04
N PHE A 3 14.05 -10.48 11.12
CA PHE A 3 13.27 -9.37 10.56
C PHE A 3 13.33 -8.18 11.51
N LYS A 4 13.62 -7.00 10.95
CA LYS A 4 13.58 -5.72 11.67
C LYS A 4 12.44 -4.86 11.16
N ARG A 5 12.03 -3.90 11.98
CA ARG A 5 11.14 -2.80 11.57
C ARG A 5 11.73 -2.10 10.33
N PRO A 6 10.93 -1.82 9.29
CA PRO A 6 11.43 -1.20 8.09
C PRO A 6 11.79 0.27 8.35
N GLU A 7 12.87 0.74 7.72
CA GLU A 7 13.33 2.13 7.82
C GLU A 7 13.13 2.92 6.51
N ASN A 8 12.83 2.19 5.43
CA ASN A 8 12.71 2.69 4.06
C ASN A 8 11.83 1.76 3.23
N PHE A 9 11.54 2.14 1.99
CA PHE A 9 10.71 1.32 1.10
C PHE A 9 11.38 0.00 0.71
N GLU A 10 12.71 -0.07 0.67
CA GLU A 10 13.43 -1.32 0.38
C GLU A 10 13.16 -2.40 1.43
N ASP A 11 13.12 -2.01 2.69
CA ASP A 11 12.81 -2.91 3.80
C ASP A 11 11.34 -3.36 3.74
N ILE A 12 10.41 -2.49 3.32
CA ILE A 12 9.02 -2.86 3.02
C ILE A 12 8.99 -3.96 1.94
N LEU A 13 9.73 -3.81 0.84
CA LEU A 13 9.74 -4.79 -0.24
C LEU A 13 10.26 -6.16 0.21
N LYS A 14 11.32 -6.19 1.03
CA LYS A 14 11.85 -7.44 1.60
C LYS A 14 10.85 -8.14 2.52
N LEU A 15 10.20 -7.37 3.40
CA LEU A 15 9.16 -7.88 4.29
C LEU A 15 7.97 -8.41 3.49
N GLN A 16 7.51 -7.66 2.48
CA GLN A 16 6.39 -8.05 1.65
C GLN A 16 6.69 -9.31 0.86
N LYS A 17 7.88 -9.42 0.27
CA LYS A 17 8.31 -10.62 -0.47
C LYS A 17 8.27 -11.84 0.43
N HIS A 18 8.82 -11.74 1.64
CA HIS A 18 8.78 -12.84 2.58
C HIS A 18 7.35 -13.23 2.97
N LEU A 19 6.48 -12.25 3.22
CA LEU A 19 5.07 -12.52 3.49
C LEU A 19 4.43 -13.27 2.31
N ASP A 20 4.60 -12.76 1.10
CA ASP A 20 4.00 -13.33 -0.12
C ASP A 20 4.43 -14.76 -0.41
N GLU A 21 5.71 -15.09 -0.22
CA GLU A 21 6.27 -16.43 -0.40
C GLU A 21 5.68 -17.46 0.58
N ASN A 22 5.15 -17.00 1.73
CA ASN A 22 4.60 -17.88 2.76
C ASN A 22 3.06 -17.92 2.77
N LEU A 23 2.38 -17.19 1.88
CA LEU A 23 0.92 -17.24 1.75
C LEU A 23 0.45 -18.51 1.05
N ASN A 24 -0.58 -19.15 1.60
CA ASN A 24 -1.22 -20.33 0.99
C ASN A 24 -2.21 -19.92 -0.11
N ASN A 25 -1.69 -19.55 -1.28
CA ASN A 25 -2.53 -19.19 -2.41
C ASN A 25 -3.23 -20.41 -3.03
N VAL A 26 -4.54 -20.33 -3.28
CA VAL A 26 -5.32 -21.40 -3.93
C VAL A 26 -5.03 -21.52 -5.44
N ARG A 27 -4.42 -20.49 -6.03
CA ARG A 27 -3.92 -20.45 -7.41
C ARG A 27 -2.80 -19.42 -7.53
N GLU A 28 -2.07 -19.45 -8.63
CA GLU A 28 -1.09 -18.41 -8.96
C GLU A 28 -1.75 -17.02 -9.01
N ARG A 29 -1.08 -16.03 -8.41
CA ARG A 29 -1.52 -14.64 -8.37
C ARG A 29 -1.11 -13.92 -9.64
N THR A 30 -2.00 -13.12 -10.19
CA THR A 30 -1.74 -12.29 -11.37
C THR A 30 -1.63 -10.81 -10.98
N LEU A 31 -1.02 -10.00 -11.83
CA LEU A 31 -1.03 -8.54 -11.67
C LEU A 31 -2.46 -7.96 -11.57
N LYS A 32 -3.43 -8.58 -12.26
CA LYS A 32 -4.84 -8.18 -12.18
C LYS A 32 -5.41 -8.39 -10.77
N ASP A 33 -5.07 -9.51 -10.13
CA ASP A 33 -5.52 -9.80 -8.77
C ASP A 33 -4.97 -8.78 -7.79
N ILE A 34 -3.67 -8.47 -7.89
CA ILE A 34 -3.00 -7.47 -7.04
C ILE A 34 -3.68 -6.10 -7.20
N LYS A 35 -3.92 -5.67 -8.44
CA LYS A 35 -4.58 -4.38 -8.72
C LYS A 35 -6.00 -4.32 -8.16
N LEU A 36 -6.77 -5.40 -8.28
CA LEU A 36 -8.12 -5.46 -7.73
C LEU A 36 -8.13 -5.45 -6.21
N SER A 37 -7.19 -6.16 -5.56
CA SER A 37 -7.01 -6.10 -4.11
C SER A 37 -6.61 -4.71 -3.65
N LEU A 38 -5.66 -4.05 -4.33
CA LEU A 38 -5.28 -2.67 -4.03
C LEU A 38 -6.51 -1.73 -4.11
N ILE A 39 -7.35 -1.87 -5.14
CA ILE A 39 -8.60 -1.08 -5.25
C ILE A 39 -9.55 -1.39 -4.09
N ALA A 40 -9.69 -2.65 -3.68
CA ALA A 40 -10.51 -3.01 -2.53
C ALA A 40 -10.04 -2.27 -1.27
N GLU A 41 -8.73 -2.26 -0.99
CA GLU A 41 -8.17 -1.53 0.15
C GLU A 41 -8.36 -0.02 0.06
N VAL A 42 -8.34 0.55 -1.15
CA VAL A 42 -8.65 1.98 -1.35
C VAL A 42 -10.10 2.29 -0.97
N ILE A 43 -11.02 1.37 -1.23
CA ILE A 43 -12.42 1.49 -0.81
C ILE A 43 -12.55 1.29 0.70
N GLU A 44 -11.90 0.28 1.30
CA GLU A 44 -11.90 0.06 2.75
C GLU A 44 -11.33 1.27 3.51
N PHE A 45 -10.23 1.84 3.01
CA PHE A 45 -9.71 3.11 3.49
C PHE A 45 -10.75 4.23 3.43
N ASN A 46 -11.45 4.41 2.30
CA ASN A 46 -12.53 5.40 2.20
C ASN A 46 -13.62 5.17 3.26
N GLU A 47 -13.93 3.92 3.59
CA GLU A 47 -14.91 3.62 4.63
C GLU A 47 -14.51 4.11 6.01
N GLU A 48 -13.20 4.15 6.32
CA GLU A 48 -12.62 4.66 7.57
C GLU A 48 -12.42 6.19 7.60
N THR A 49 -12.62 6.90 6.47
CA THR A 49 -12.50 8.37 6.47
C THR A 49 -13.81 9.08 6.83
N PRO A 50 -13.75 10.35 7.29
CA PRO A 50 -14.95 11.18 7.48
C PRO A 50 -15.74 11.40 6.18
N GLU A 51 -15.08 11.27 5.03
CA GLU A 51 -15.63 11.42 3.68
C GLU A 51 -16.08 10.08 3.07
N SER A 52 -16.46 9.11 3.89
CA SER A 52 -16.92 7.81 3.42
C SER A 52 -18.04 7.92 2.39
N HIS A 53 -17.95 7.12 1.33
CA HIS A 53 -18.98 7.00 0.29
C HIS A 53 -20.31 6.44 0.82
N LYS A 54 -20.33 5.85 2.03
CA LYS A 54 -21.53 5.24 2.62
C LYS A 54 -22.49 6.32 3.10
N THR A 55 -23.54 6.56 2.34
CA THR A 55 -24.61 7.52 2.68
C THR A 55 -25.68 6.93 3.61
N TRP A 56 -25.70 5.60 3.78
CA TRP A 56 -26.74 4.86 4.53
C TRP A 56 -26.27 4.33 5.89
N LYS A 57 -25.00 4.52 6.26
CA LYS A 57 -24.42 4.07 7.53
C LYS A 57 -23.38 5.06 8.00
N THR A 58 -23.44 5.44 9.27
CA THR A 58 -22.40 6.22 9.93
C THR A 58 -21.61 5.33 10.89
N LYS A 59 -20.36 5.72 11.17
CA LYS A 59 -19.56 5.14 12.24
C LYS A 59 -18.72 6.24 12.91
N PRO A 60 -18.33 6.07 14.17
CA PRO A 60 -17.37 6.96 14.80
C PRO A 60 -16.05 6.96 14.03
N TYR A 61 -15.50 8.14 13.77
CA TYR A 61 -14.20 8.28 13.14
C TYR A 61 -13.09 7.81 14.08
N ASP A 62 -12.17 7.00 13.55
CA ASP A 62 -11.05 6.43 14.27
C ASP A 62 -9.79 6.60 13.41
N LYS A 63 -8.86 7.44 13.88
CA LYS A 63 -7.66 7.80 13.13
C LYS A 63 -6.69 6.63 12.96
N GLU A 64 -6.64 5.74 13.94
CA GLU A 64 -5.77 4.57 13.94
C GLU A 64 -6.28 3.54 12.92
N LYS A 65 -7.59 3.34 12.84
CA LYS A 65 -8.20 2.51 11.79
C LYS A 65 -8.05 3.10 10.40
N GLU A 66 -8.23 4.42 10.26
CA GLU A 66 -7.96 5.10 8.98
C GLU A 66 -6.51 4.86 8.52
N LEU A 67 -5.53 4.88 9.44
CA LEU A 67 -4.14 4.58 9.11
C LEU A 67 -3.94 3.08 8.81
N GLU A 68 -4.57 2.18 9.57
CA GLU A 68 -4.46 0.74 9.38
C GLU A 68 -4.94 0.32 7.98
N GLU A 69 -6.09 0.83 7.50
CA GLU A 69 -6.57 0.52 6.14
C GLU A 69 -5.77 1.27 5.07
N PHE A 70 -5.29 2.49 5.36
CA PHE A 70 -4.37 3.16 4.45
C PHE A 70 -3.08 2.37 4.25
N THR A 71 -2.57 1.75 5.31
CA THR A 71 -1.40 0.87 5.28
C THR A 71 -1.62 -0.38 4.44
N ASP A 72 -2.82 -0.93 4.34
CA ASP A 72 -3.09 -2.08 3.44
C ASP A 72 -2.91 -1.73 1.97
N ILE A 73 -3.20 -0.49 1.58
CA ILE A 73 -2.89 -0.01 0.23
C ILE A 73 -1.38 -0.07 -0.03
N TRP A 74 -0.54 0.23 0.97
CA TRP A 74 0.92 0.10 0.87
C TRP A 74 1.39 -1.35 0.79
N PHE A 75 0.73 -2.30 1.47
CA PHE A 75 0.98 -3.74 1.30
C PHE A 75 0.81 -4.16 -0.16
N PHE A 76 -0.30 -3.77 -0.80
CA PHE A 76 -0.54 -4.15 -2.19
C PHE A 76 0.30 -3.38 -3.20
N LEU A 77 0.71 -2.13 -2.90
CA LEU A 77 1.73 -1.46 -3.71
C LEU A 77 3.06 -2.24 -3.67
N ALA A 78 3.52 -2.64 -2.48
CA ALA A 78 4.75 -3.40 -2.31
C ALA A 78 4.68 -4.77 -3.01
N GLN A 79 3.54 -5.46 -2.90
CA GLN A 79 3.28 -6.72 -3.60
C GLN A 79 3.31 -6.53 -5.12
N MET A 80 2.74 -5.44 -5.64
CA MET A 80 2.78 -5.11 -7.07
C MET A 80 4.21 -4.87 -7.55
N VAL A 81 5.00 -4.11 -6.79
CA VAL A 81 6.40 -3.82 -7.14
C VAL A 81 7.23 -5.11 -7.17
N ASN A 82 7.12 -5.96 -6.14
CA ASN A 82 7.80 -7.25 -6.11
C ASN A 82 7.38 -8.16 -7.28
N PHE A 83 6.08 -8.27 -7.55
CA PHE A 83 5.58 -9.06 -8.67
C PHE A 83 6.16 -8.58 -10.02
N LYS A 84 6.23 -7.26 -10.23
CA LYS A 84 6.81 -6.69 -11.45
C LYS A 84 8.31 -6.90 -11.59
N LEU A 85 9.05 -6.88 -10.48
CA LEU A 85 10.48 -7.24 -10.46
C LEU A 85 10.70 -8.71 -10.85
N GLU A 86 9.81 -9.61 -10.46
CA GLU A 86 9.93 -11.04 -10.78
C GLU A 86 9.71 -11.36 -12.26
N ILE A 87 8.89 -10.56 -12.96
CA ILE A 87 8.56 -10.80 -14.37
C ILE A 87 9.34 -9.92 -15.35
N SER A 88 10.10 -8.93 -14.87
CA SER A 88 10.81 -7.97 -15.73
C SER A 88 12.01 -7.31 -15.05
N ASP A 89 13.22 -7.71 -15.46
CA ASP A 89 14.48 -7.09 -15.01
C ASP A 89 14.54 -5.58 -15.29
N ASN A 90 13.90 -5.11 -16.37
CA ASN A 90 13.83 -3.68 -16.70
C ASN A 90 13.03 -2.85 -15.68
N PHE A 91 12.32 -3.49 -14.74
CA PHE A 91 11.55 -2.80 -13.71
C PHE A 91 12.42 -2.29 -12.56
N VAL A 92 13.70 -2.69 -12.49
CA VAL A 92 14.63 -2.27 -11.43
C VAL A 92 14.79 -0.74 -11.36
N GLU A 93 14.85 -0.06 -12.51
CA GLU A 93 14.95 1.41 -12.56
C GLU A 93 13.70 2.07 -11.96
N ILE A 94 12.51 1.59 -12.36
CA ILE A 94 11.22 2.09 -11.86
C ILE A 94 11.13 1.88 -10.34
N LYS A 95 11.51 0.69 -9.86
CA LYS A 95 11.53 0.41 -8.42
C LYS A 95 12.50 1.33 -7.67
N ASN A 96 13.69 1.60 -8.20
CA ASN A 96 14.65 2.50 -7.55
C ASN A 96 14.12 3.93 -7.44
N GLU A 97 13.42 4.41 -8.47
CA GLU A 97 12.74 5.70 -8.44
C GLU A 97 11.58 5.73 -7.43
N ILE A 98 10.78 4.66 -7.34
CA ILE A 98 9.73 4.50 -6.33
C ILE A 98 10.31 4.58 -4.91
N THR A 99 11.37 3.81 -4.63
CA THR A 99 12.05 3.81 -3.32
C THR A 99 12.53 5.21 -2.97
N LYS A 100 13.21 5.87 -3.91
CA LYS A 100 13.70 7.25 -3.72
C LYS A 100 12.58 8.23 -3.42
N LEU A 101 11.48 8.19 -4.18
CA LEU A 101 10.34 9.10 -3.98
C LEU A 101 9.66 8.88 -2.62
N PHE A 102 9.51 7.63 -2.19
CA PHE A 102 8.97 7.31 -0.87
C PHE A 102 9.86 7.85 0.26
N ASP A 103 11.17 7.62 0.14
CA ASP A 103 12.14 7.93 1.19
C ASP A 103 12.42 9.43 1.33
N ASP A 104 12.57 10.12 0.20
CA ASP A 104 12.86 11.55 0.15
C ASP A 104 11.62 12.39 0.45
N ARG A 105 10.42 11.93 0.07
CA ARG A 105 9.17 12.70 0.07
C ARG A 105 9.28 14.10 -0.57
N THR A 106 10.34 14.39 -1.33
CA THR A 106 10.61 15.72 -1.89
C THR A 106 10.00 15.89 -3.28
N ASN A 107 9.68 17.14 -3.62
CA ASN A 107 9.30 17.61 -4.97
C ASN A 107 8.00 17.09 -5.56
N LEU A 108 6.99 16.82 -4.74
CA LEU A 108 5.62 16.89 -5.25
C LEU A 108 5.30 18.37 -5.43
N LYS A 109 5.45 18.90 -6.64
CA LYS A 109 4.83 20.18 -7.00
C LYS A 109 3.31 19.96 -6.91
N LEU A 110 2.77 20.18 -5.72
CA LEU A 110 1.37 19.98 -5.34
C LEU A 110 0.47 21.03 -6.03
N ILE A 111 0.41 21.00 -7.36
CA ILE A 111 -0.63 21.70 -8.13
C ILE A 111 -1.90 20.83 -8.16
N TYR A 112 -1.74 19.52 -7.94
CA TYR A 112 -2.81 18.53 -7.95
C TYR A 112 -3.05 17.98 -6.53
N GLN A 113 -4.30 17.99 -6.08
CA GLN A 113 -4.75 17.37 -4.83
C GLN A 113 -5.51 16.07 -5.19
N PRO A 114 -4.81 14.96 -5.40
CA PRO A 114 -5.47 13.69 -5.71
C PRO A 114 -6.38 13.26 -4.56
N ASN A 115 -7.55 12.77 -4.95
CA ASN A 115 -8.50 12.12 -4.07
C ASN A 115 -8.48 10.59 -4.31
N ILE A 116 -9.40 9.90 -3.64
CA ILE A 116 -9.53 8.45 -3.67
C ILE A 116 -9.85 7.97 -5.09
N GLU A 117 -10.72 8.67 -5.82
CA GLU A 117 -11.04 8.37 -7.22
C GLU A 117 -9.82 8.48 -8.13
N ASN A 118 -8.95 9.47 -7.91
CA ASN A 118 -7.71 9.59 -8.67
C ASN A 118 -6.75 8.42 -8.42
N LEU A 119 -6.67 7.95 -7.17
CA LEU A 119 -5.89 6.76 -6.84
C LEU A 119 -6.43 5.51 -7.54
N ILE A 120 -7.76 5.28 -7.52
CA ILE A 120 -8.40 4.18 -8.24
C ILE A 120 -8.11 4.26 -9.74
N MET A 121 -8.23 5.45 -10.34
CA MET A 121 -7.94 5.66 -11.76
C MET A 121 -6.48 5.36 -12.10
N SER A 122 -5.53 5.73 -11.23
CA SER A 122 -4.12 5.39 -11.42
C SER A 122 -3.84 3.89 -11.31
N VAL A 123 -4.56 3.17 -10.45
CA VAL A 123 -4.40 1.71 -10.33
C VAL A 123 -4.94 1.00 -11.56
N LEU A 124 -6.08 1.44 -12.08
CA LEU A 124 -6.71 0.86 -13.27
C LEU A 124 -5.93 1.17 -14.56
N TYR A 125 -5.59 2.45 -14.77
CA TYR A 125 -5.15 2.95 -16.07
C TYR A 125 -3.84 3.72 -16.04
N GLY A 126 -3.36 4.08 -14.84
CA GLY A 126 -2.12 4.82 -14.67
C GLY A 126 -0.88 3.94 -14.65
N ASN A 127 0.25 4.59 -14.40
CA ASN A 127 1.54 3.95 -14.18
C ASN A 127 1.90 3.89 -12.68
N ASP A 128 2.97 3.15 -12.36
CA ASP A 128 3.42 2.92 -10.99
C ASP A 128 3.75 4.21 -10.23
N PHE A 129 4.30 5.21 -10.93
CA PHE A 129 4.61 6.51 -10.35
C PHE A 129 3.36 7.30 -9.98
N GLN A 130 2.31 7.25 -10.80
CA GLN A 130 1.05 7.92 -10.49
C GLN A 130 0.38 7.31 -9.25
N ILE A 131 0.43 5.99 -9.09
CA ILE A 131 -0.06 5.30 -7.89
C ILE A 131 0.71 5.78 -6.66
N LEU A 132 2.05 5.75 -6.71
CA LEU A 132 2.89 6.21 -5.59
C LEU A 132 2.68 7.69 -5.27
N GLN A 133 2.65 8.56 -6.29
CA GLN A 133 2.45 10.01 -6.09
C GLN A 133 1.11 10.28 -5.41
N ASN A 134 0.03 9.64 -5.86
CA ASN A 134 -1.27 9.77 -5.21
C ASN A 134 -1.21 9.31 -3.75
N LEU A 135 -0.56 8.19 -3.46
CA LEU A 135 -0.40 7.71 -2.08
C LEU A 135 0.39 8.67 -1.20
N ILE A 136 1.52 9.21 -1.67
CA ILE A 136 2.31 10.17 -0.88
C ILE A 136 1.50 11.45 -0.63
N ILE A 137 0.77 11.95 -1.63
CA ILE A 137 -0.05 13.16 -1.46
C ILE A 137 -1.23 12.92 -0.53
N ILE A 138 -1.93 11.78 -0.66
CA ILE A 138 -3.02 11.42 0.26
C ILE A 138 -2.48 11.25 1.69
N SER A 139 -1.31 10.63 1.86
CA SER A 139 -0.64 10.53 3.16
C SER A 139 -0.44 11.92 3.77
N TYR A 140 0.11 12.86 2.99
CA TYR A 140 0.35 14.23 3.43
C TYR A 140 -0.96 14.95 3.79
N ASN A 141 -1.98 14.86 2.93
CA ASN A 141 -3.28 15.49 3.15
C ASN A 141 -3.99 14.96 4.41
N LYS A 142 -3.78 13.68 4.74
CA LYS A 142 -4.32 13.03 5.95
C LYS A 142 -3.43 13.23 7.19
N GLY A 143 -2.29 13.91 7.06
CA GLY A 143 -1.37 14.19 8.16
C GLY A 143 -0.46 13.02 8.56
N TYR A 144 -0.32 12.01 7.70
CA TYR A 144 0.54 10.85 7.95
C TYR A 144 1.98 11.09 7.49
N THR A 145 2.91 10.92 8.42
CA THR A 145 4.35 10.98 8.19
C THR A 145 4.86 9.68 7.55
N LYS A 146 6.15 9.64 7.21
CA LYS A 146 6.81 8.41 6.74
C LYS A 146 6.87 7.37 7.85
N ASP A 147 7.17 7.82 9.06
CA ASP A 147 7.33 6.95 10.22
C ASP A 147 6.00 6.33 10.63
N ASP A 148 4.88 7.06 10.49
CA ASP A 148 3.53 6.50 10.74
C ASP A 148 3.27 5.28 9.83
N ILE A 149 3.57 5.41 8.53
CA ILE A 149 3.39 4.33 7.55
C ILE A 149 4.33 3.17 7.87
N LEU A 150 5.62 3.43 8.11
CA LEU A 150 6.61 2.38 8.41
C LEU A 150 6.27 1.62 9.71
N ASN A 151 5.84 2.32 10.75
CA ASN A 151 5.47 1.73 12.03
C ASN A 151 4.18 0.89 11.90
N CYS A 152 3.13 1.46 11.30
CA CYS A 152 1.87 0.73 11.12
C CYS A 152 2.06 -0.50 10.22
N TYR A 153 2.85 -0.37 9.14
CA TYR A 153 3.21 -1.48 8.26
C TYR A 153 3.88 -2.61 9.04
N TRP A 154 4.85 -2.29 9.90
CA TRP A 154 5.54 -3.29 10.72
C TRP A 154 4.60 -4.06 11.64
N GLU A 155 3.76 -3.34 12.38
CA GLU A 155 2.80 -3.96 13.30
C GLU A 155 1.82 -4.85 12.55
N LYS A 156 1.29 -4.38 11.41
CA LYS A 156 0.36 -5.14 10.57
C LYS A 156 1.03 -6.34 9.92
N TRP A 157 2.28 -6.21 9.48
CA TRP A 157 3.07 -7.31 8.92
C TRP A 157 3.26 -8.42 9.96
N GLN A 158 3.61 -8.08 11.20
CA GLN A 158 3.72 -9.07 12.28
C GLN A 158 2.40 -9.78 12.58
N LYS A 159 1.26 -9.06 12.53
CA LYS A 159 -0.08 -9.66 12.66
C LYS A 159 -0.35 -10.63 11.49
N ASN A 160 -0.05 -10.23 10.27
CA ASN A 160 -0.26 -11.03 9.06
C ASN A 160 0.61 -12.30 9.05
N MET A 161 1.88 -12.22 9.47
CA MET A 161 2.75 -13.39 9.62
C MET A 161 2.18 -14.43 10.60
N LYS A 162 1.49 -14.00 11.67
CA LYS A 162 0.83 -14.91 12.63
C LYS A 162 -0.46 -15.55 12.10
N ARG A 163 -1.04 -14.98 11.02
CA ARG A 163 -2.26 -15.46 10.37
C ARG A 163 -1.99 -16.45 9.25
N ILE A 164 -0.72 -16.62 8.83
CA ILE A 164 -0.34 -17.63 7.84
C ILE A 164 -0.81 -19.02 8.29
N GLY A 165 -1.46 -19.77 7.40
CA GLY A 165 -2.10 -21.05 7.67
C GLY A 165 -3.45 -20.97 8.40
N LYS A 166 -3.94 -19.76 8.68
CA LYS A 166 -5.26 -19.46 9.26
C LYS A 166 -6.03 -18.44 8.41
N GLU A 167 -5.70 -18.32 7.13
CA GLU A 167 -6.24 -17.28 6.25
C GLU A 167 -7.77 -17.38 6.09
N TRP A 168 -8.37 -18.52 6.43
CA TRP A 168 -9.79 -18.84 6.28
C TRP A 168 -10.49 -19.31 7.57
N ASN A 169 -9.83 -19.18 8.73
CA ASN A 169 -10.34 -19.63 10.04
C ASN A 169 -10.67 -18.46 10.98
#